data_AF-A0A2W4CRY5-F1
#
_entry.id   AF-A0A2W4CRY5-F1
#
_cell.length_a   1.000
_cell.length_b   1.000
_cell.length_c   1.000
_cell.angle_alpha   90.00
_cell.angle_beta   90.00
_cell.angle_gamma   90.00
#
_symmetry.space_group_name_H-M   'P 1'
#
loop_
_entity.id
_entity.type
_entity.pdbx_description
1 polymer ?
#
loop_
_entity_poly.entity_id
_entity_poly.type
_entity_poly.pdbx_seq_one_letter_code
_entity_poly.pdbx_strand_id
1 'polypeptide(L)'
;MSRTVCLLAFTTTMVCFPLAASAASGAEPISATSINAARLDAIPASYEPAPNNVDPIATGSIGASATSAQVATLVRKSEAEVPSAAVAKLQVLLDRAGASPGVIDGLDGANFRNAVSAFEAMKRLPEDAKIGPQVIAAIDGVNQVIGSYVIEAQDIAVVVGPIPKDYARMAEMKYLGYATVTEGLAERFHMGEDLLKA
;
A
#
# COMPACT_ATOMS: atom_id res chain seq x y z
N MET A 1 39.87 -72.21 -24.90
CA MET A 1 40.02 -70.75 -24.69
C MET A 1 38.70 -70.09 -25.06
N SER A 2 37.79 -69.90 -24.10
CA SER A 2 36.47 -69.28 -24.34
C SER A 2 36.45 -67.90 -23.70
N ARG A 3 36.19 -66.86 -24.49
CA ARG A 3 36.13 -65.46 -24.04
C ARG A 3 34.67 -65.08 -23.79
N THR A 4 34.30 -64.98 -22.51
CA THR A 4 33.01 -64.49 -22.06
C THR A 4 32.99 -62.96 -22.18
N VAL A 5 32.06 -62.42 -22.98
CA VAL A 5 31.79 -60.98 -23.08
C VAL A 5 30.83 -60.60 -21.96
N CYS A 6 31.26 -59.68 -21.09
CA CYS A 6 30.47 -59.15 -19.98
C CYS A 6 29.68 -57.93 -20.49
N LEU A 7 28.36 -58.04 -20.52
CA LEU A 7 27.44 -56.96 -20.91
C LEU A 7 27.16 -56.10 -19.66
N LEU A 8 27.77 -54.91 -19.57
CA LEU A 8 27.46 -53.92 -18.53
C LEU A 8 26.18 -53.19 -18.88
N ALA A 9 25.11 -53.46 -18.14
CA ALA A 9 23.87 -52.69 -18.19
C ALA A 9 24.05 -51.34 -17.48
N PHE A 10 23.99 -50.24 -18.24
CA PHE A 10 23.89 -48.89 -17.70
C PHE A 10 22.46 -48.64 -17.23
N THR A 11 22.24 -48.62 -15.92
CA THR A 11 20.98 -48.19 -15.31
C THR A 11 20.98 -46.67 -15.13
N THR A 12 20.37 -45.95 -16.07
CA THR A 12 20.16 -44.51 -15.96
C THR A 12 19.16 -44.24 -14.83
N THR A 13 19.64 -43.73 -13.70
CA THR A 13 18.77 -43.27 -12.60
C THR A 13 18.27 -41.87 -12.93
N MET A 14 17.00 -41.78 -13.33
CA MET A 14 16.34 -40.51 -13.59
C MET A 14 16.00 -39.84 -12.26
N VAL A 15 16.83 -38.88 -11.83
CA VAL A 15 16.57 -38.04 -10.66
C VAL A 15 15.44 -37.09 -11.01
N CYS A 16 14.24 -37.40 -10.54
CA CYS A 16 13.07 -36.53 -10.61
C CYS A 16 13.28 -35.39 -9.60
N PHE A 17 13.75 -34.24 -10.07
CA PHE A 17 13.66 -32.99 -9.30
C PHE A 17 12.20 -32.55 -9.27
N PRO A 18 11.58 -32.36 -8.09
CA PRO A 18 10.24 -31.81 -8.04
C PRO A 18 10.31 -30.38 -8.57
N LEU A 19 9.61 -30.14 -9.67
CA LEU A 19 9.31 -28.81 -10.18
C LEU A 19 8.44 -28.13 -9.11
N ALA A 20 9.05 -27.31 -8.25
CA ALA A 20 8.31 -26.44 -7.37
C ALA A 20 7.46 -25.51 -8.24
N ALA A 21 6.15 -25.74 -8.24
CA ALA A 21 5.20 -24.82 -8.83
C ALA A 21 5.33 -23.49 -8.09
N SER A 22 5.92 -22.50 -8.75
CA SER A 22 5.79 -21.10 -8.36
C SER A 22 4.31 -20.76 -8.50
N ALA A 23 3.57 -20.82 -7.40
CA ALA A 23 2.19 -20.38 -7.37
C ALA A 23 2.17 -18.92 -7.86
N ALA A 24 1.56 -18.71 -9.02
CA ALA A 24 1.18 -17.39 -9.44
C ALA A 24 0.29 -16.81 -8.34
N SER A 25 0.73 -15.69 -7.77
CA SER A 25 0.02 -14.93 -6.75
C SER A 25 -1.30 -14.43 -7.33
N GLY A 26 -2.34 -15.26 -7.29
CA GLY A 26 -3.71 -14.74 -7.32
C GLY A 26 -3.82 -13.76 -6.16
N ALA A 27 -4.36 -12.56 -6.41
CA ALA A 27 -4.53 -11.54 -5.39
C ALA A 27 -5.42 -12.09 -4.28
N GLU A 28 -4.82 -12.64 -3.23
CA GLU A 28 -5.55 -13.01 -2.02
C GLU A 28 -6.25 -11.75 -1.50
N PRO A 29 -7.47 -11.89 -0.93
CA PRO A 29 -8.13 -10.76 -0.30
C PRO A 29 -7.19 -10.14 0.73
N ILE A 30 -7.21 -8.81 0.80
CA ILE A 30 -6.54 -8.08 1.87
C ILE A 30 -7.11 -8.59 3.20
N SER A 31 -6.22 -9.08 4.07
CA SER A 31 -6.60 -9.59 5.38
C SER A 31 -5.42 -9.39 6.33
N ALA A 32 -5.67 -9.43 7.65
CA ALA A 32 -4.60 -9.37 8.64
C ALA A 32 -3.55 -10.48 8.42
N THR A 33 -3.97 -11.67 8.00
CA THR A 33 -3.07 -12.79 7.69
C THR A 33 -2.21 -12.49 6.47
N SER A 34 -2.82 -12.06 5.36
CA SER A 34 -2.06 -11.77 4.13
C SER A 34 -1.13 -10.56 4.31
N ILE A 35 -1.54 -9.52 5.04
CA ILE A 35 -0.68 -8.37 5.37
C ILE A 35 0.49 -8.80 6.25
N ASN A 36 0.26 -9.51 7.35
CA ASN A 36 1.36 -9.92 8.24
C ASN A 36 2.33 -10.90 7.55
N ALA A 37 1.84 -11.79 6.69
CA ALA A 37 2.65 -12.74 5.94
C ALA A 37 3.30 -12.16 4.68
N ALA A 38 2.91 -10.95 4.24
CA ALA A 38 3.39 -10.38 3.00
C ALA A 38 4.91 -10.18 2.99
N ARG A 39 5.52 -10.49 1.86
CA ARG A 39 6.95 -10.29 1.62
C ARG A 39 7.19 -8.93 0.97
N LEU A 40 8.14 -8.17 1.51
CA LEU A 40 8.44 -6.81 1.05
C LEU A 40 9.29 -6.80 -0.23
N ASP A 41 10.05 -7.86 -0.49
CA ASP A 41 10.87 -8.03 -1.71
C ASP A 41 10.03 -8.22 -2.98
N ALA A 42 8.73 -8.46 -2.84
CA ALA A 42 7.79 -8.60 -3.93
C ALA A 42 7.16 -7.28 -4.38
N ILE A 43 7.43 -6.15 -3.71
CA ILE A 43 6.87 -4.85 -4.08
C ILE A 43 7.65 -4.29 -5.29
N PRO A 44 7.04 -4.24 -6.49
CA PRO A 44 7.73 -3.71 -7.68
C PRO A 44 7.99 -2.21 -7.52
N ALA A 45 9.00 -1.67 -8.19
CA ALA A 45 9.19 -0.22 -8.34
C ALA A 45 8.37 0.30 -9.55
N SER A 46 7.05 0.13 -9.49
CA SER A 46 6.15 0.40 -10.64
C SER A 46 5.54 1.79 -10.65
N TYR A 47 5.62 2.53 -9.53
CA TYR A 47 5.11 3.91 -9.52
C TYR A 47 5.97 4.79 -10.42
N GLU A 48 5.41 5.15 -11.58
CA GLU A 48 5.91 6.25 -12.39
C GLU A 48 5.16 7.53 -11.97
N PRO A 49 5.88 8.58 -11.52
CA PRO A 49 5.22 9.84 -11.20
C PRO A 49 4.55 10.38 -12.46
N ALA A 50 3.29 10.80 -12.33
CA ALA A 50 2.63 11.55 -13.39
C ALA A 50 3.49 12.77 -13.73
N PRO A 51 3.63 13.16 -15.02
CA PRO A 51 4.41 14.33 -15.38
C PRO A 51 3.89 15.56 -14.62
N ASN A 52 4.81 16.27 -13.95
CA ASN A 52 4.53 17.38 -13.03
C ASN A 52 4.12 18.68 -13.75
N ASN A 53 3.33 18.61 -14.84
CA ASN A 53 2.89 19.80 -15.57
C ASN A 53 1.55 20.37 -15.09
N VAL A 54 1.23 20.20 -13.80
CA VAL A 54 0.16 20.95 -13.13
C VAL A 54 0.80 21.84 -12.07
N ASP A 55 0.92 23.13 -12.41
CA ASP A 55 1.35 24.17 -11.49
C ASP A 55 0.41 24.18 -10.26
N PRO A 56 0.91 24.08 -9.01
CA PRO A 56 0.09 23.94 -7.81
C PRO A 56 -0.64 25.23 -7.37
N ILE A 57 -0.74 26.24 -8.25
CA ILE A 57 -1.28 27.58 -7.93
C ILE A 57 -2.57 27.90 -8.73
N ALA A 58 -3.03 27.01 -9.62
CA ALA A 58 -4.18 27.28 -10.48
C ALA A 58 -5.55 26.86 -9.89
N THR A 59 -5.74 26.92 -8.57
CA THR A 59 -7.09 26.79 -7.95
C THR A 59 -7.75 28.15 -7.65
N GLY A 60 -7.14 29.27 -8.07
CA GLY A 60 -7.73 30.60 -7.93
C GLY A 60 -8.20 31.19 -9.26
N SER A 61 -9.46 31.62 -9.31
CA SER A 61 -10.10 32.48 -10.33
C SER A 61 -10.81 31.79 -11.50
N ILE A 62 -12.11 31.59 -11.32
CA ILE A 62 -13.10 31.46 -12.41
C ILE A 62 -13.30 32.85 -13.02
N GLY A 63 -12.76 33.07 -14.22
CA GLY A 63 -13.01 34.23 -15.07
C GLY A 63 -13.28 33.75 -16.50
N ALA A 64 -14.45 34.07 -17.03
CA ALA A 64 -14.99 33.55 -18.28
C ALA A 64 -14.15 33.89 -19.53
N SER A 65 -14.02 32.94 -20.47
CA SER A 65 -14.47 33.08 -21.87
C SER A 65 -14.12 31.83 -22.70
N ALA A 66 -15.02 31.44 -23.59
CA ALA A 66 -15.02 30.20 -24.34
C ALA A 66 -14.00 30.16 -25.49
N THR A 67 -13.34 29.02 -25.70
CA THR A 67 -13.23 28.41 -27.05
C THR A 67 -13.04 26.90 -26.92
N SER A 68 -13.92 26.17 -27.61
CA SER A 68 -13.94 24.73 -27.75
C SER A 68 -12.74 24.20 -28.55
N ALA A 69 -11.89 23.41 -27.91
CA ALA A 69 -11.12 22.35 -28.55
C ALA A 69 -11.11 21.14 -27.61
N GLN A 70 -11.81 20.10 -28.04
CA GLN A 70 -11.92 18.83 -27.34
C GLN A 70 -10.54 18.17 -27.26
N VAL A 71 -9.81 18.40 -26.18
CA VAL A 71 -8.96 17.36 -25.61
C VAL A 71 -9.81 16.69 -24.55
N ALA A 72 -10.62 15.73 -25.01
CA ALA A 72 -11.10 14.65 -24.17
C ALA A 72 -9.86 13.83 -23.76
N THR A 73 -9.04 14.39 -22.87
CA THR A 73 -8.04 13.63 -22.17
C THR A 73 -8.83 12.69 -21.30
N LEU A 74 -8.85 11.44 -21.74
CA LEU A 74 -9.29 10.29 -20.98
C LEU A 74 -8.53 10.35 -19.65
N VAL A 75 -9.14 10.99 -18.65
CA VAL A 75 -8.98 10.59 -17.27
C VAL A 75 -9.53 9.17 -17.28
N ARG A 76 -8.67 8.21 -17.63
CA ARG A 76 -8.81 6.87 -17.10
C ARG A 76 -8.78 7.13 -15.61
N LYS A 77 -9.97 7.19 -15.00
CA LYS A 77 -10.19 6.70 -13.65
C LYS A 77 -9.30 5.46 -13.59
N SER A 78 -8.16 5.56 -12.90
CA SER A 78 -7.28 4.42 -12.76
C SER A 78 -8.18 3.27 -12.36
N GLU A 79 -8.11 2.21 -13.14
CA GLU A 79 -8.78 0.96 -12.81
C GLU A 79 -8.51 0.73 -11.34
N ALA A 80 -9.57 0.69 -10.52
CA ALA A 80 -9.49 0.89 -9.07
C ALA A 80 -8.27 0.12 -8.55
N GLU A 81 -7.24 0.87 -8.15
CA GLU A 81 -5.95 0.26 -7.87
C GLU A 81 -6.17 -0.70 -6.71
N VAL A 82 -5.89 -1.98 -6.94
CA VAL A 82 -6.22 -3.03 -5.99
C VAL A 82 -5.22 -2.95 -4.85
N PRO A 83 -5.67 -2.78 -3.59
CA PRO A 83 -4.77 -2.76 -2.45
C PRO A 83 -3.89 -4.01 -2.39
N SER A 84 -2.60 -3.79 -2.13
CA SER A 84 -1.59 -4.84 -1.94
C SER A 84 -1.27 -5.03 -0.47
N ALA A 85 -1.33 -6.28 -0.01
CA ALA A 85 -0.97 -6.65 1.35
C ALA A 85 0.49 -6.29 1.70
N ALA A 86 1.41 -6.40 0.73
CA ALA A 86 2.82 -6.03 0.93
C ALA A 86 3.02 -4.52 1.06
N VAL A 87 2.29 -3.75 0.25
CA VAL A 87 2.33 -2.28 0.33
C VAL A 87 1.72 -1.81 1.64
N ALA A 88 0.56 -2.35 2.05
CA ALA A 88 -0.05 -2.03 3.35
C ALA A 88 0.89 -2.37 4.52
N LYS A 89 1.55 -3.54 4.47
CA LYS A 89 2.57 -3.91 5.47
C LYS A 89 3.69 -2.88 5.54
N LEU A 90 4.24 -2.48 4.40
CA LEU A 90 5.35 -1.53 4.38
C LEU A 90 4.91 -0.13 4.81
N GLN A 91 3.73 0.35 4.40
CA GLN A 91 3.15 1.60 4.85
C GLN A 91 3.06 1.66 6.38
N VAL A 92 2.57 0.58 7.04
CA VAL A 92 2.54 0.51 8.51
C VAL A 92 3.95 0.58 9.12
N LEU A 93 4.92 -0.12 8.54
CA LEU A 93 6.30 -0.12 9.04
C LEU A 93 6.97 1.25 8.86
N LEU A 94 6.74 1.92 7.73
CA LEU A 94 7.23 3.27 7.46
C LEU A 94 6.62 4.29 8.43
N ASP A 95 5.31 4.24 8.64
CA ASP A 95 4.61 5.11 9.59
C ASP A 95 5.18 4.95 11.02
N ARG A 96 5.38 3.70 11.47
CA ARG A 96 6.04 3.38 12.75
C ARG A 96 7.48 3.86 12.82
N ALA A 97 8.18 3.87 11.69
CA ALA A 97 9.56 4.37 11.61
C ALA A 97 9.64 5.90 11.56
N GLY A 98 8.52 6.62 11.53
CA GLY A 98 8.44 8.08 11.45
C GLY A 98 8.48 8.63 10.02
N ALA A 99 8.41 7.78 9.01
CA ALA A 99 8.31 8.15 7.60
C ALA A 99 6.85 7.93 7.16
N SER A 100 5.99 8.94 7.34
CA SER A 100 4.55 8.75 7.12
C SER A 100 4.20 8.61 5.62
N PRO A 101 3.47 7.55 5.24
CA PRO A 101 2.90 7.40 3.89
C PRO A 101 1.62 8.25 3.67
N GLY A 102 1.21 9.04 4.66
CA GLY A 102 -0.12 9.64 4.69
C GLY A 102 -1.15 8.62 5.16
N VAL A 103 -2.01 8.16 4.25
CA VAL A 103 -3.05 7.16 4.55
C VAL A 103 -2.51 5.76 4.26
N ILE A 104 -2.70 4.83 5.19
CA ILE A 104 -2.44 3.40 4.96
C ILE A 104 -3.64 2.84 4.19
N ASP A 105 -3.45 2.62 2.89
CA ASP A 105 -4.47 2.18 1.93
C ASP A 105 -4.05 0.94 1.12
N GLY A 106 -2.80 0.51 1.25
CA GLY A 106 -2.21 -0.59 0.48
C GLY A 106 -1.92 -0.26 -0.98
N LEU A 107 -1.94 1.02 -1.37
CA LEU A 107 -1.72 1.46 -2.76
C LEU A 107 -0.29 1.95 -3.00
N ASP A 108 0.25 1.63 -4.19
CA ASP A 108 1.59 2.04 -4.59
C ASP A 108 1.57 3.45 -5.19
N GLY A 109 1.25 4.43 -4.35
CA GLY A 109 1.09 5.83 -4.75
C GLY A 109 2.29 6.74 -4.47
N ALA A 110 2.15 8.00 -4.88
CA ALA A 110 3.16 9.05 -4.69
C ALA A 110 3.59 9.21 -3.22
N ASN A 111 2.62 9.25 -2.30
CA ASN A 111 2.89 9.45 -0.88
C ASN A 111 3.65 8.26 -0.28
N PHE A 112 3.29 7.04 -0.68
CA PHE A 112 4.02 5.83 -0.30
C PHE A 112 5.48 5.89 -0.78
N ARG A 113 5.72 6.29 -2.03
CA ARG A 113 7.10 6.44 -2.57
C ARG A 113 7.88 7.55 -1.88
N ASN A 114 7.24 8.68 -1.58
CA ASN A 114 7.85 9.75 -0.80
C ASN A 114 8.22 9.27 0.61
N ALA A 115 7.40 8.43 1.25
CA ALA A 115 7.71 7.85 2.55
C ALA A 115 8.91 6.88 2.48
N VAL A 116 9.04 6.08 1.42
CA VAL A 116 10.23 5.25 1.19
C VAL A 116 11.48 6.13 1.07
N SER A 117 11.43 7.18 0.23
CA SER A 117 12.56 8.11 0.07
C SER A 117 12.91 8.84 1.37
N ALA A 118 11.91 9.27 2.16
CA ALA A 118 12.14 9.88 3.46
C ALA A 118 12.80 8.89 4.44
N PHE A 119 12.35 7.64 4.44
CA PHE A 119 12.97 6.59 5.26
C PHE A 119 14.41 6.30 4.83
N GLU A 120 14.69 6.24 3.53
CA GLU A 120 16.04 6.13 2.98
C GLU A 120 16.94 7.26 3.50
N ALA A 121 16.47 8.51 3.42
CA ALA A 121 17.19 9.68 3.95
C ALA A 121 17.47 9.56 5.46
N MET A 122 16.45 9.17 6.24
CA MET A 122 16.58 8.95 7.70
C MET A 122 17.61 7.89 8.05
N LYS A 123 17.75 6.86 7.20
CA LYS A 123 18.71 5.77 7.37
C LYS A 123 20.03 6.00 6.64
N ARG A 124 20.20 7.14 5.95
CA ARG A 124 21.37 7.48 5.12
C ARG A 124 21.62 6.45 4.01
N LEU A 125 20.54 5.96 3.40
CA LEU A 125 20.55 5.11 2.22
C LEU A 125 20.41 5.98 0.95
N PRO A 126 20.67 5.43 -0.25
CA PRO A 126 20.35 6.12 -1.50
C PRO A 126 18.85 6.40 -1.59
N GLU A 127 18.48 7.66 -1.85
CA GLU A 127 17.09 8.11 -1.96
C GLU A 127 16.52 7.84 -3.37
N ASP A 128 16.32 6.57 -3.73
CA ASP A 128 15.78 6.18 -5.04
C ASP A 128 14.34 5.63 -4.99
N ALA A 129 13.72 5.64 -3.79
CA ALA A 129 12.37 5.19 -3.52
C ALA A 129 12.09 3.72 -3.92
N LYS A 130 13.15 2.90 -3.97
CA LYS A 130 13.04 1.47 -4.30
C LYS A 130 13.10 0.65 -3.03
N ILE A 131 12.19 -0.33 -2.94
CA ILE A 131 12.17 -1.30 -1.85
C ILE A 131 13.25 -2.36 -2.12
N GLY A 132 14.51 -1.95 -1.99
CA GLY A 132 15.68 -2.83 -2.16
C GLY A 132 16.05 -3.57 -0.87
N PRO A 133 17.00 -4.52 -0.93
CA PRO A 133 17.47 -5.27 0.23
C PRO A 133 17.94 -4.38 1.40
N GLN A 134 18.50 -3.20 1.09
CA GLN A 134 18.95 -2.24 2.11
C GLN A 134 17.78 -1.63 2.90
N VAL A 135 16.71 -1.21 2.21
CA VAL A 135 15.50 -0.69 2.84
C VAL A 135 14.84 -1.78 3.69
N ILE A 136 14.70 -2.99 3.14
CA ILE A 136 14.09 -4.14 3.83
C ILE A 136 14.89 -4.51 5.09
N ALA A 137 16.23 -4.52 5.02
CA ALA A 137 17.06 -4.79 6.19
C ALA A 137 16.99 -3.67 7.23
N ALA A 138 16.80 -2.41 6.82
CA ALA A 138 16.78 -1.25 7.71
C ALA A 138 15.42 -1.00 8.37
N ILE A 139 14.32 -1.41 7.74
CA ILE A 139 12.94 -1.22 8.23
C ILE A 139 12.55 -2.28 9.27
N ASP A 140 13.43 -3.24 9.55
CA ASP A 140 13.13 -4.44 10.34
C ASP A 140 12.66 -4.11 11.76
N GLY A 141 11.43 -4.49 12.07
CA GLY A 141 10.69 -3.98 13.21
C GLY A 141 9.33 -4.67 13.35
N VAL A 142 9.35 -5.95 13.73
CA VAL A 142 8.19 -6.78 14.06
C VAL A 142 7.43 -7.34 12.83
N ASN A 143 7.31 -8.68 12.78
CA ASN A 143 6.60 -9.39 11.71
C ASN A 143 5.08 -9.14 11.72
N GLN A 144 4.52 -8.80 12.89
CA GLN A 144 3.11 -8.51 13.07
C GLN A 144 2.86 -7.00 13.04
N VAL A 145 2.26 -6.54 11.95
CA VAL A 145 1.90 -5.14 11.72
C VAL A 145 0.43 -4.87 12.00
N ILE A 146 -0.45 -5.84 11.74
CA ILE A 146 -1.90 -5.76 11.93
C ILE A 146 -2.38 -6.81 12.94
N GLY A 147 -3.41 -6.50 13.72
CA GLY A 147 -4.01 -7.40 14.70
C GLY A 147 -5.50 -7.14 14.90
N SER A 148 -6.14 -7.98 15.72
CA SER A 148 -7.56 -7.82 16.07
C SER A 148 -7.76 -6.68 17.06
N TYR A 149 -8.85 -5.95 16.91
CA TYR A 149 -9.29 -4.90 17.81
C TYR A 149 -10.74 -5.11 18.20
N VAL A 150 -11.06 -4.92 19.48
CA VAL A 150 -12.43 -4.95 19.99
C VAL A 150 -12.87 -3.51 20.17
N ILE A 151 -13.96 -3.13 19.48
CA ILE A 151 -14.52 -1.78 19.58
C ILE A 151 -15.06 -1.58 21.00
N GLU A 152 -14.56 -0.54 21.66
CA GLU A 152 -14.94 -0.19 23.02
C GLU A 152 -15.94 0.98 23.03
N ALA A 153 -16.57 1.23 24.19
CA ALA A 153 -17.53 2.33 24.33
C ALA A 153 -16.91 3.71 24.02
N GLN A 154 -15.61 3.86 24.24
CA GLN A 154 -14.82 5.06 23.99
C GLN A 154 -14.72 5.37 22.49
N ASP A 155 -14.63 4.35 21.64
CA ASP A 155 -14.60 4.52 20.18
C ASP A 155 -15.93 5.05 19.63
N ILE A 156 -17.03 4.75 20.34
CA ILE A 156 -18.37 5.22 20.00
C ILE A 156 -18.60 6.64 20.55
N ALA A 157 -18.05 6.94 21.73
CA ALA A 157 -18.27 8.21 22.42
C ALA A 157 -17.72 9.44 21.67
N VAL A 158 -16.77 9.24 20.75
CA VAL A 158 -16.17 10.31 19.93
C VAL A 158 -16.98 10.65 18.68
N VAL A 159 -18.02 9.88 18.36
CA VAL A 159 -18.86 10.06 17.17
C VAL A 159 -19.92 11.13 17.42
N VAL A 160 -19.93 12.15 16.58
CA VAL A 160 -20.87 13.29 16.65
C VAL A 160 -22.01 13.21 15.63
N GLY A 161 -21.97 12.20 14.76
CA GLY A 161 -22.89 12.06 13.63
C GLY A 161 -22.50 12.97 12.45
N PRO A 162 -23.36 13.08 11.42
CA PRO A 162 -23.02 13.76 10.18
C PRO A 162 -22.58 15.22 10.38
N ILE A 163 -21.38 15.55 9.88
CA ILE A 163 -20.85 16.91 9.95
C ILE A 163 -21.42 17.73 8.79
N PRO A 164 -22.04 18.92 9.04
CA PRO A 164 -22.54 19.79 7.99
C PRO A 164 -21.42 20.24 7.04
N LYS A 165 -21.74 20.43 5.75
CA LYS A 165 -20.80 21.02 4.78
C LYS A 165 -20.69 22.54 4.88
N ASP A 166 -21.69 23.19 5.46
CA ASP A 166 -21.72 24.63 5.64
C ASP A 166 -20.86 25.06 6.84
N TYR A 167 -19.92 25.97 6.62
CA TYR A 167 -18.98 26.42 7.65
C TYR A 167 -19.64 27.19 8.79
N ALA A 168 -20.72 27.93 8.53
CA ALA A 168 -21.43 28.63 9.60
C ALA A 168 -22.09 27.63 10.55
N ARG A 169 -22.69 26.56 10.00
CA ARG A 169 -23.22 25.45 10.80
C ARG A 169 -22.14 24.65 11.53
N MET A 170 -20.99 24.40 10.90
CA MET A 170 -19.86 23.77 11.59
C MET A 170 -19.38 24.61 12.79
N ALA A 171 -19.38 25.94 12.66
CA ALA A 171 -18.97 26.85 13.73
C ALA A 171 -19.94 26.89 14.93
N GLU A 172 -21.20 26.50 14.73
CA GLU A 172 -22.20 26.36 15.82
C GLU A 172 -22.01 25.05 16.62
N MET A 173 -21.28 24.07 16.09
CA MET A 173 -21.03 22.80 16.76
C MET A 173 -20.08 22.98 17.95
N LYS A 174 -20.29 22.21 19.02
CA LYS A 174 -19.43 22.24 20.22
C LYS A 174 -17.97 21.87 19.90
N TYR A 175 -17.78 20.89 19.03
CA TYR A 175 -16.49 20.48 18.45
C TYR A 175 -16.77 19.65 17.19
N LEU A 176 -15.77 19.55 16.31
CA LEU A 176 -15.78 18.65 15.17
C LEU A 176 -15.16 17.32 15.62
N GLY A 177 -16.02 16.33 15.89
CA GLY A 177 -15.60 14.95 16.15
C GLY A 177 -15.59 14.13 14.87
N TYR A 178 -15.79 12.82 14.99
CA TYR A 178 -15.93 11.92 13.82
C TYR A 178 -17.40 11.75 13.45
N ALA A 179 -17.70 11.66 12.15
CA ALA A 179 -19.06 11.44 11.68
C ALA A 179 -19.50 9.98 11.88
N THR A 180 -18.56 9.03 11.84
CA THR A 180 -18.82 7.60 12.03
C THR A 180 -17.77 6.94 12.93
N VAL A 181 -18.11 5.78 13.48
CA VAL A 181 -17.13 4.95 14.23
C VAL A 181 -16.00 4.51 13.31
N THR A 182 -16.32 4.16 12.05
CA THR A 182 -15.32 3.71 11.08
C THR A 182 -14.30 4.80 10.78
N GLU A 183 -14.73 6.05 10.58
CA GLU A 183 -13.85 7.20 10.42
C GLU A 183 -12.95 7.40 11.65
N GLY A 184 -13.51 7.37 12.86
CA GLY A 184 -12.72 7.53 14.08
C GLY A 184 -11.68 6.41 14.27
N LEU A 185 -12.01 5.17 13.90
CA LEU A 185 -11.06 4.04 13.95
C LEU A 185 -10.01 4.14 12.85
N ALA A 186 -10.41 4.52 11.63
CA ALA A 186 -9.52 4.73 10.50
C ALA A 186 -8.44 5.79 10.84
N GLU A 187 -8.87 6.92 11.39
CA GLU A 187 -7.98 7.98 11.88
C GLU A 187 -7.09 7.52 13.03
N ARG A 188 -7.63 6.78 14.01
CA ARG A 188 -6.85 6.23 15.13
C ARG A 188 -5.71 5.30 14.67
N PHE A 189 -5.90 4.58 13.56
CA PHE A 189 -4.92 3.65 13.00
C PHE A 189 -4.21 4.17 11.75
N HIS A 190 -4.37 5.46 11.42
CA HIS A 190 -3.79 6.11 10.24
C HIS A 190 -4.07 5.38 8.92
N MET A 191 -5.23 4.72 8.80
CA MET A 191 -5.59 3.91 7.64
C MET A 191 -6.84 4.43 6.94
N GLY A 192 -7.01 4.06 5.67
CA GLY A 192 -8.22 4.39 4.93
C GLY A 192 -9.42 3.59 5.42
N GLU A 193 -10.60 4.20 5.44
CA GLU A 193 -11.85 3.51 5.77
C GLU A 193 -12.11 2.30 4.85
N ASP A 194 -11.71 2.39 3.58
CA ASP A 194 -11.87 1.30 2.61
C ASP A 194 -10.98 0.10 2.96
N LEU A 195 -9.73 0.35 3.37
CA LEU A 195 -8.82 -0.72 3.83
C LEU A 195 -9.31 -1.36 5.13
N LEU A 196 -9.89 -0.56 6.03
CA LEU A 196 -10.48 -1.06 7.28
C LEU A 196 -11.72 -1.93 7.06
N LYS A 197 -12.45 -1.71 5.95
CA LYS A 197 -13.67 -2.45 5.58
C LYS A 197 -13.41 -3.65 4.66
N ALA A 198 -12.19 -3.79 4.14
CA ALA A 198 -11.81 -4.78 3.12
C ALA A 198 -11.86 -6.23 3.61
#